data_AF-A0A370KAQ6-F1
#
_entry.id   AF-A0A370KAQ6-F1
#
_cell.length_a   1.000
_cell.length_b   1.000
_cell.length_c   1.000
_cell.angle_alpha   90.00
_cell.angle_beta   90.00
_cell.angle_gamma   90.00
#
_symmetry.space_group_name_H-M   'P 1'
#
loop_
_entity.id
_entity.type
_entity.pdbx_description
1 polymer ?
#
loop_
_entity_poly.entity_id
_entity_poly.type
_entity_poly.pdbx_seq_one_letter_code
_entity_poly.pdbx_strand_id
1 'polypeptide(L)'
;MSQSNATAYPVSQLLVVTRSLVELTDRAMSDSELSHAAADVLVFAARQAARLVEDVVSVRSNDPARASDFVLCPSSGDLDRAYTDLECLAEAASMIRAHGIGSQYRAHLAYLMRYAAESACHALERAERAMHRADALSSIPGVPSAAFLD
;
A
#
# COMPACT_ATOMS: atom_id res chain seq x y z
N MET A 1 23.25 15.80 15.90
CA MET A 1 22.78 14.44 15.56
C MET A 1 21.77 14.60 14.45
N SER A 2 22.17 14.33 13.21
CA SER A 2 21.32 14.40 12.03
C SER A 2 20.28 13.28 12.09
N GLN A 3 19.01 13.63 12.29
CA GLN A 3 17.92 12.67 12.14
C GLN A 3 17.93 12.17 10.70
N SER A 4 18.08 10.86 10.55
CA SER A 4 18.18 10.16 9.28
C SER A 4 17.03 10.53 8.33
N ASN A 5 17.36 10.94 7.11
CA ASN A 5 16.45 11.12 5.97
C ASN A 5 15.63 9.86 5.60
N ALA A 6 15.74 8.77 6.35
CA ALA A 6 14.98 7.53 6.16
C ALA A 6 13.48 7.70 6.49
N THR A 7 13.07 8.78 7.17
CA THR A 7 11.66 9.12 7.39
C THR A 7 11.08 10.06 6.33
N ALA A 8 11.88 10.50 5.35
CA ALA A 8 11.47 11.55 4.41
C ALA A 8 10.44 11.09 3.38
N TYR A 9 10.38 9.78 3.06
CA TYR A 9 9.49 9.24 2.02
C TYR A 9 8.89 7.89 2.42
N PRO A 10 7.94 7.87 3.37
CA PRO A 10 7.37 6.61 3.87
C PRO A 10 6.57 5.86 2.79
N VAL A 11 5.95 6.58 1.85
CA VAL A 11 5.21 5.97 0.73
C VAL A 11 6.13 5.30 -0.29
N SER A 12 7.33 5.82 -0.54
CA SER A 12 8.28 5.18 -1.45
C SER A 12 8.85 3.89 -0.85
N GLN A 13 9.02 3.81 0.48
CA GLN A 13 9.41 2.58 1.16
C GLN A 13 8.29 1.53 1.12
N LEU A 14 7.05 1.95 1.39
CA LEU A 14 5.86 1.14 1.21
C LEU A 14 5.77 0.59 -0.22
N LEU A 15 6.08 1.41 -1.23
CA LEU A 15 6.10 0.99 -2.62
C LEU A 15 7.07 -0.18 -2.87
N VAL A 16 8.28 -0.10 -2.33
CA VAL A 16 9.30 -1.16 -2.46
C VAL A 16 8.81 -2.46 -1.81
N VAL A 17 8.21 -2.36 -0.62
CA VAL A 17 7.63 -3.52 0.08
C VAL A 17 6.48 -4.13 -0.73
N THR A 18 5.56 -3.32 -1.23
CA THR A 18 4.39 -3.80 -1.98
C THR A 18 4.78 -4.39 -3.34
N ARG A 19 5.80 -3.86 -4.02
CA ARG A 19 6.36 -4.49 -5.24
C ARG A 19 6.97 -5.85 -4.94
N SER A 20 7.69 -5.97 -3.83
CA SER A 20 8.24 -7.25 -3.38
C SER A 20 7.14 -8.27 -3.05
N LEU A 21 6.00 -7.80 -2.52
CA LEU A 21 4.81 -8.62 -2.29
C LEU A 21 4.17 -9.13 -3.60
N VAL A 22 4.11 -8.30 -4.65
CA VAL A 22 3.63 -8.73 -5.97
C VAL A 22 4.51 -9.86 -6.50
N GLU A 23 5.83 -9.68 -6.48
CA GLU A 23 6.76 -10.73 -6.95
C GLU A 23 6.68 -12.00 -6.12
N LEU A 24 6.54 -11.88 -4.79
CA LEU A 24 6.38 -13.03 -3.91
C LEU A 24 5.08 -13.78 -4.24
N THR A 25 3.98 -13.05 -4.46
CA THR A 25 2.69 -13.61 -4.85
C THR A 25 2.80 -14.37 -6.17
N ASP A 26 3.43 -13.77 -7.18
CA ASP A 26 3.61 -14.40 -8.49
C ASP A 26 4.45 -15.68 -8.40
N ARG A 27 5.59 -15.64 -7.68
CA ARG A 27 6.45 -16.82 -7.49
C ARG A 27 5.68 -17.93 -6.77
N ALA A 28 4.99 -17.58 -5.70
CA ALA A 28 4.29 -18.54 -4.86
C ALA A 28 3.09 -19.18 -5.59
N MET A 29 2.52 -18.49 -6.58
CA MET A 29 1.47 -19.05 -7.45
C MET A 29 2.01 -19.83 -8.66
N SER A 30 3.25 -19.56 -9.09
CA SER A 30 3.89 -20.28 -10.21
C SER A 30 4.34 -21.69 -9.83
N ASP A 31 4.70 -21.91 -8.56
CA ASP A 31 4.88 -23.25 -8.04
C ASP A 31 3.50 -23.93 -7.96
N SER A 32 3.41 -25.13 -8.55
CA SER A 32 2.16 -25.90 -8.69
C SER A 32 1.42 -26.17 -7.36
N GLU A 33 2.08 -25.92 -6.24
CA GLU A 33 1.52 -25.90 -4.90
C GLU A 33 2.00 -24.66 -4.14
N LEU A 34 1.11 -23.69 -3.90
CA LEU A 34 1.36 -22.67 -2.89
C LEU A 34 1.54 -23.39 -1.54
N SER A 35 2.77 -23.38 -1.02
CA SER A 35 3.05 -24.00 0.28
C SER A 35 2.39 -23.21 1.41
N HIS A 36 2.02 -23.90 2.50
CA HIS A 36 1.50 -23.24 3.71
C HIS A 36 2.48 -22.18 4.24
N ALA A 37 3.79 -22.43 4.11
CA ALA A 37 4.83 -21.48 4.49
C ALA A 37 4.82 -20.22 3.62
N ALA A 38 4.63 -20.35 2.30
CA ALA A 38 4.52 -19.19 1.42
C ALA A 38 3.25 -18.38 1.72
N ALA A 39 2.14 -19.05 2.02
CA ALA A 39 0.92 -18.40 2.48
C ALA A 39 1.14 -17.65 3.81
N ASP A 40 1.83 -18.24 4.79
CA ASP A 40 2.16 -17.57 6.06
C ASP A 40 2.99 -16.29 5.85
N VAL A 41 4.01 -16.35 4.99
CA VAL A 41 4.83 -15.17 4.65
C VAL A 41 4.00 -14.10 3.96
N LEU A 42 3.12 -14.47 3.02
CA LEU A 42 2.23 -13.52 2.34
C LEU A 42 1.25 -12.86 3.30
N VAL A 43 0.61 -13.62 4.19
CA VAL A 43 -0.27 -13.07 5.23
C VAL A 43 0.49 -12.09 6.11
N PHE A 44 1.67 -12.48 6.59
CA PHE A 44 2.47 -11.62 7.45
C PHE A 44 2.87 -10.33 6.73
N ALA A 45 3.48 -10.44 5.55
CA ALA A 45 4.00 -9.30 4.83
C ALA A 45 2.89 -8.35 4.35
N ALA A 46 1.75 -8.87 3.89
CA ALA A 46 0.60 -8.05 3.51
C ALA A 46 0.02 -7.28 4.71
N ARG A 47 -0.11 -7.92 5.89
CA ARG A 47 -0.57 -7.23 7.11
C ARG A 47 0.43 -6.18 7.60
N GLN A 48 1.72 -6.46 7.55
CA GLN A 48 2.74 -5.46 7.91
C GLN A 48 2.69 -4.27 6.95
N ALA A 49 2.53 -4.51 5.65
CA ALA A 49 2.37 -3.43 4.67
C ALA A 49 1.10 -2.61 4.93
N ALA A 50 -0.04 -3.24 5.20
CA ALA A 50 -1.28 -2.53 5.55
C ALA A 50 -1.10 -1.65 6.80
N ARG A 51 -0.43 -2.18 7.83
CA ARG A 51 -0.14 -1.43 9.06
C ARG A 51 0.76 -0.22 8.82
N LEU A 52 1.75 -0.35 7.94
CA LEU A 52 2.60 0.77 7.52
C LEU A 52 1.79 1.83 6.75
N VAL A 53 0.78 1.44 5.96
CA VAL A 53 -0.14 2.41 5.32
C VAL A 53 -0.95 3.16 6.39
N GLU A 54 -1.49 2.44 7.38
CA GLU A 54 -2.23 3.03 8.51
C GLU A 54 -1.36 4.02 9.31
N ASP A 55 -0.09 3.68 9.56
CA ASP A 55 0.87 4.56 10.21
C ASP A 55 1.11 5.84 9.40
N VAL A 56 1.21 5.75 8.07
CA VAL A 56 1.38 6.92 7.20
C VAL A 56 0.16 7.83 7.23
N VAL A 57 -1.04 7.26 7.16
CA VAL A 57 -2.30 7.99 7.26
C VAL A 57 -2.38 8.69 8.63
N SER A 58 -2.06 7.97 9.71
CA SER A 58 -2.09 8.47 11.09
C SER A 58 -1.09 9.59 11.35
N VAL A 59 0.14 9.48 10.83
CA VAL A 59 1.15 10.55 10.98
C VAL A 59 0.70 11.84 10.30
N ARG A 60 0.04 11.73 9.15
CA ARG A 60 -0.40 12.90 8.36
C ARG A 60 -1.68 13.54 8.88
N SER A 61 -2.58 12.75 9.47
CA SER A 61 -3.78 13.27 10.12
C SER A 61 -3.49 13.95 11.47
N ASN A 62 -2.43 13.53 12.16
CA ASN A 62 -2.01 14.10 13.45
C ASN A 62 -1.20 15.40 13.33
N ASP A 63 -0.86 15.86 12.12
CA ASP A 63 -0.33 17.21 11.91
C ASP A 63 -1.50 18.18 11.71
N PRO A 64 -1.94 18.92 12.74
CA PRO A 64 -3.12 19.78 12.65
C PRO A 64 -2.96 20.91 11.64
N ALA A 65 -1.72 21.27 11.26
CA ALA A 65 -1.46 22.29 10.25
C ALA A 65 -1.69 21.79 8.82
N ARG A 66 -1.70 20.46 8.59
CA ARG A 66 -1.77 19.84 7.25
C ARG A 66 -2.86 18.77 7.12
N ALA A 67 -3.58 18.48 8.21
CA ALA A 67 -4.59 17.43 8.26
C ALA A 67 -5.75 17.66 7.26
N SER A 68 -6.27 18.89 7.14
CA SER A 68 -7.33 19.22 6.18
C SER A 68 -6.88 19.02 4.73
N ASP A 69 -5.64 19.41 4.44
CA ASP A 69 -5.06 19.34 3.10
C ASP A 69 -4.76 17.89 2.71
N PHE A 70 -4.41 17.06 3.68
CA PHE A 70 -4.20 15.64 3.48
C PHE A 70 -5.51 14.89 3.20
N VAL A 71 -6.57 15.13 3.98
CA VAL A 71 -7.89 14.49 3.79
C VAL A 71 -8.50 14.82 2.42
N LEU A 72 -8.29 16.04 1.93
CA LEU A 72 -8.76 16.47 0.61
C LEU A 72 -7.82 16.06 -0.53
N CYS A 73 -6.62 15.55 -0.22
CA CYS A 73 -5.66 15.14 -1.22
C CYS A 73 -6.10 13.83 -1.89
N PRO A 74 -6.02 13.72 -3.23
CA PRO A 74 -6.26 12.46 -3.93
C PRO A 74 -5.42 11.28 -3.40
N SER A 75 -4.26 11.56 -2.79
CA SER A 75 -3.42 10.53 -2.17
C SER A 75 -4.07 9.84 -0.97
N SER A 76 -5.03 10.47 -0.28
CA SER A 76 -5.72 9.84 0.86
C SER A 76 -6.55 8.64 0.41
N GLY A 77 -7.38 8.82 -0.62
CA GLY A 77 -8.20 7.73 -1.16
C GLY A 77 -7.36 6.61 -1.80
N ASP A 78 -6.20 6.95 -2.37
CA ASP A 78 -5.26 5.94 -2.86
C ASP A 78 -4.60 5.16 -1.71
N LEU A 79 -4.30 5.78 -0.57
CA LEU A 79 -3.80 5.08 0.62
C LEU A 79 -4.86 4.17 1.25
N ASP A 80 -6.11 4.63 1.38
CA ASP A 80 -7.23 3.81 1.89
C ASP A 80 -7.47 2.59 1.00
N ARG A 81 -7.36 2.78 -0.32
CA ARG A 81 -7.45 1.68 -1.29
C ARG A 81 -6.28 0.70 -1.14
N ALA A 82 -5.05 1.21 -1.03
CA ALA A 82 -3.88 0.37 -0.82
C ALA A 82 -3.99 -0.46 0.47
N TYR A 83 -4.48 0.14 1.57
CA TYR A 83 -4.77 -0.55 2.81
C TYR A 83 -5.76 -1.70 2.60
N THR A 84 -6.91 -1.39 2.00
CA THR A 84 -7.98 -2.38 1.77
C THR A 84 -7.49 -3.54 0.90
N ASP A 85 -6.78 -3.24 -0.19
CA ASP A 85 -6.25 -4.25 -1.11
C ASP A 85 -5.20 -5.15 -0.41
N LEU A 86 -4.36 -4.59 0.48
CA LEU A 86 -3.40 -5.36 1.27
C LEU A 86 -4.07 -6.26 2.32
N GLU A 87 -5.16 -5.79 2.95
CA GLU A 87 -5.97 -6.64 3.83
C GLU A 87 -6.64 -7.79 3.07
N CYS A 88 -7.22 -7.51 1.90
CA CYS A 88 -7.80 -8.53 1.04
C CYS A 88 -6.76 -9.57 0.59
N LEU A 89 -5.54 -9.14 0.25
CA LEU A 89 -4.43 -10.05 -0.05
C LEU A 89 -4.11 -10.96 1.15
N ALA A 90 -4.03 -10.39 2.35
CA ALA A 90 -3.76 -11.16 3.57
C ALA A 90 -4.90 -12.14 3.89
N GLU A 91 -6.15 -11.75 3.69
CA GLU A 91 -7.30 -12.62 3.90
C GLU A 91 -7.31 -13.78 2.91
N ALA A 92 -7.11 -13.50 1.62
CA ALA A 92 -7.00 -14.53 0.60
C ALA A 92 -5.85 -15.50 0.91
N ALA A 93 -4.66 -15.02 1.24
CA ALA A 93 -3.54 -15.88 1.66
C ALA A 93 -3.88 -16.72 2.90
N SER A 94 -4.63 -16.16 3.86
CA SER A 94 -5.07 -16.88 5.06
C SER A 94 -6.09 -17.98 4.75
N MET A 95 -6.95 -17.81 3.75
CA MET A 95 -7.86 -18.87 3.31
C MET A 95 -7.09 -20.09 2.78
N ILE A 96 -5.99 -19.85 2.05
CA ILE A 96 -5.11 -20.93 1.58
C ILE A 96 -4.50 -21.70 2.75
N ARG A 97 -4.00 -20.95 3.73
CA ARG A 97 -3.40 -21.48 4.95
C ARG A 97 -4.38 -22.31 5.77
N ALA A 98 -5.62 -21.84 5.95
CA ALA A 98 -6.57 -22.42 6.89
C ALA A 98 -7.28 -23.67 6.35
N HIS A 99 -7.56 -23.71 5.04
CA HIS A 99 -8.42 -24.75 4.47
C HIS A 99 -7.71 -25.64 3.46
N GLY A 100 -6.48 -25.28 3.06
CA GLY A 100 -5.98 -25.68 1.76
C GLY A 100 -6.87 -25.14 0.64
N ILE A 101 -6.44 -25.28 -0.61
CA ILE A 101 -7.31 -24.95 -1.75
C ILE A 101 -7.48 -26.18 -2.61
N GLY A 102 -8.73 -26.63 -2.77
CA GLY A 102 -9.06 -27.57 -3.83
C GLY A 102 -8.74 -26.94 -5.19
N SER A 103 -8.18 -27.73 -6.12
CA SER A 103 -7.68 -27.25 -7.42
C SER A 103 -8.62 -26.26 -8.15
N GLN A 104 -9.92 -26.48 -8.03
CA GLN A 104 -11.00 -25.65 -8.59
C GLN A 104 -11.05 -24.18 -8.11
N TYR A 105 -10.67 -23.88 -6.87
CA TYR A 105 -10.65 -22.50 -6.34
C TYR A 105 -9.26 -21.86 -6.35
N ARG A 106 -8.21 -22.63 -6.60
CA ARG A 106 -6.81 -22.18 -6.51
C ARG A 106 -6.52 -21.08 -7.53
N ALA A 107 -6.91 -21.28 -8.78
CA ALA A 107 -6.71 -20.29 -9.83
C ALA A 107 -7.46 -18.99 -9.56
N HIS A 108 -8.67 -19.08 -9.00
CA HIS A 108 -9.47 -17.90 -8.65
C HIS A 108 -8.84 -17.11 -7.50
N LEU A 109 -8.41 -17.79 -6.43
CA LEU A 109 -7.76 -17.11 -5.30
C LEU A 109 -6.41 -16.50 -5.70
N ALA A 110 -5.65 -17.21 -6.55
CA ALA A 110 -4.40 -16.70 -7.13
C ALA A 110 -4.62 -15.38 -7.87
N TYR A 111 -5.66 -15.35 -8.71
CA TYR A 111 -6.04 -14.16 -9.45
C TYR A 111 -6.40 -13.01 -8.51
N LEU A 112 -7.20 -13.27 -7.47
CA LEU A 112 -7.58 -12.25 -6.48
C LEU A 112 -6.38 -11.70 -5.72
N MET A 113 -5.48 -12.57 -5.27
CA MET A 113 -4.26 -12.17 -4.56
C MET A 113 -3.36 -11.31 -5.44
N ARG A 114 -3.13 -11.75 -6.68
CA ARG A 114 -2.33 -10.98 -7.64
C ARG A 114 -2.97 -9.63 -7.95
N TYR A 115 -4.26 -9.62 -8.23
CA TYR A 115 -5.01 -8.39 -8.49
C TYR A 115 -4.93 -7.42 -7.30
N ALA A 116 -5.10 -7.91 -6.08
CA ALA A 116 -5.01 -7.11 -4.87
C ALA A 116 -3.60 -6.52 -4.69
N ALA A 117 -2.55 -7.34 -4.88
CA ALA A 117 -1.17 -6.88 -4.79
C ALA A 117 -0.84 -5.80 -5.85
N GLU A 118 -1.24 -6.03 -7.11
CA GLU A 118 -1.04 -5.08 -8.21
C GLU A 118 -1.85 -3.78 -8.00
N SER A 119 -3.10 -3.89 -7.57
CA SER A 119 -3.97 -2.74 -7.27
C SER A 119 -3.40 -1.88 -6.14
N ALA A 120 -2.95 -2.50 -5.04
CA ALA A 120 -2.29 -1.82 -3.94
C ALA A 120 -1.02 -1.10 -4.42
N CYS A 121 -0.20 -1.75 -5.24
CA CYS A 121 1.00 -1.14 -5.82
C CYS A 121 0.65 0.09 -6.64
N HIS A 122 -0.29 -0.02 -7.58
CA HIS A 122 -0.71 1.13 -8.41
C HIS A 122 -1.30 2.27 -7.59
N ALA A 123 -2.03 1.97 -6.52
CA ALA A 123 -2.56 2.98 -5.61
C ALA A 123 -1.42 3.71 -4.89
N LEU A 124 -0.45 2.99 -4.35
CA LEU A 124 0.73 3.60 -3.72
C LEU A 124 1.56 4.44 -4.70
N GLU A 125 1.71 4.02 -5.97
CA GLU A 125 2.40 4.84 -6.97
C GLU A 125 1.66 6.15 -7.29
N ARG A 126 0.31 6.11 -7.33
CA ARG A 126 -0.48 7.32 -7.51
C ARG A 126 -0.36 8.24 -6.31
N ALA A 127 -0.42 7.67 -5.10
CA ALA A 127 -0.21 8.41 -3.86
C ALA A 127 1.18 9.06 -3.83
N GLU A 128 2.25 8.32 -4.13
CA GLU A 128 3.64 8.82 -4.19
C GLU A 128 3.76 9.98 -5.18
N ARG A 129 3.23 9.83 -6.41
CA ARG A 129 3.25 10.87 -7.44
C ARG A 129 2.48 12.12 -7.01
N ALA A 130 1.32 11.96 -6.38
CA ALA A 130 0.53 13.08 -5.88
C ALA A 130 1.27 13.84 -4.76
N MET A 131 1.92 13.10 -3.85
CA MET A 131 2.70 13.69 -2.76
C MET A 131 3.93 14.45 -3.25
N HIS A 132 4.69 13.89 -4.20
CA HIS A 132 5.81 14.60 -4.80
C HIS A 132 5.40 15.90 -5.50
N ARG A 133 4.23 15.92 -6.15
CA ARG A 133 3.69 17.16 -6.74
C ARG A 133 3.31 18.19 -5.67
N ALA A 134 2.70 17.77 -4.56
CA ALA A 134 2.34 18.67 -3.47
C ALA A 134 3.58 19.28 -2.78
N ASP A 135 4.64 18.50 -2.58
CA ASP A 135 5.91 18.99 -2.03
C ASP A 135 6.63 19.95 -3.00
N ALA A 136 6.56 19.69 -4.30
CA ALA A 136 7.10 20.59 -5.32
C ALA A 136 6.35 21.93 -5.39
N LEU A 137 5.04 21.94 -5.14
CA LEU A 137 4.23 23.17 -5.12
C LEU A 137 4.43 23.99 -3.84
N SER A 138 4.61 23.33 -2.69
CA SER A 138 4.87 24.02 -1.40
C SER A 138 6.27 24.63 -1.28
N SER A 139 7.21 24.21 -2.14
CA SER A 139 8.58 24.74 -2.19
C SER A 139 8.75 25.94 -3.13
N ILE A 140 7.71 26.38 -3.84
CA ILE A 140 7.73 27.60 -4.65
C ILE A 140 7.43 28.79 -3.73
N PRO A 141 8.40 29.71 -3.50
CA PRO A 141 8.13 30.90 -2.70
C PRO A 141 7.24 31.86 -3.49
N GLY A 142 6.02 32.09 -3.01
CA GLY A 142 5.18 33.21 -3.47
C GLY A 142 3.81 32.88 -4.07
N VAL A 143 3.31 31.64 -4.00
CA VAL A 143 1.91 31.36 -4.37
C VAL A 143 1.06 31.35 -3.09
N PRO A 144 0.16 32.32 -2.87
CA PRO A 144 -0.75 32.28 -1.73
C PRO A 144 -1.67 31.08 -1.84
N SER A 145 -1.83 30.37 -0.72
CA SER A 145 -2.64 29.16 -0.53
C SER A 145 -4.16 29.44 -0.59
N ALA A 146 -4.61 30.20 -1.59
CA ALA A 146 -5.96 30.77 -1.68
C ALA A 146 -6.60 30.60 -3.08
N ALA A 147 -6.42 29.45 -3.72
CA ALA A 147 -7.04 29.17 -5.03
C ALA A 147 -7.71 27.78 -5.11
N PHE A 148 -8.36 27.34 -4.02
CA PHE A 148 -9.31 26.23 -4.06
C PHE A 148 -10.62 26.65 -3.40
N LEU A 149 -11.38 27.49 -4.09
CA LEU A 149 -12.83 27.64 -3.94
C LEU A 149 -13.36 28.11 -5.30
N ASP A 150 -13.84 27.16 -6.09
CA ASP A 150 -15.00 27.27 -6.98
C ASP A 150 -15.57 25.86 -7.22
#